data_AF-A0A965YMP9-F1
#
_entry.id   AF-A0A965YMP9-F1
#
_cell.length_a   1.000
_cell.length_b   1.000
_cell.length_c   1.000
_cell.angle_alpha   90.00
_cell.angle_beta   90.00
_cell.angle_gamma   90.00
#
_symmetry.space_group_name_H-M   'P 1'
#
loop_
_entity.id
_entity.type
_entity.pdbx_description
1 polymer ?
#
loop_
_entity_poly.entity_id
_entity_poly.type
_entity_poly.pdbx_seq_one_letter_code
_entity_poly.pdbx_strand_id
1 'polypeptide(L)'
;MKKRMLLMTALTVACLVLTACSSGVKQEDYESVKTELSEANSDKESLEADLKDVKKEYESYKEKMSPYEEIEKADAEARLKEIEESKAAESTAKAESEAAESTAKAESEAAESAAKAESESIAAAEAAAKASATTEQKNALNKAADYLDFTAFSHDGLVDQLEYEGFSTEASIYAADNCGADWNAQAAKKAQSYMDYSSFSRSGLIDQLLYEGFTQEQAEYGVTAVGY
;
A
#
# COMPACT_ATOMS: atom_id res chain seq x y z
N MET A 1 -6.69 -46.03 10.81
CA MET A 1 -5.87 -45.96 9.58
C MET A 1 -4.37 -46.18 9.87
N LYS A 2 -3.77 -45.45 10.82
CA LYS A 2 -2.34 -45.61 11.20
C LYS A 2 -1.91 -47.05 11.52
N LYS A 3 -2.71 -47.83 12.27
CA LYS A 3 -2.38 -49.25 12.58
C LYS A 3 -2.40 -50.19 11.35
N ARG A 4 -3.25 -49.91 10.35
CA ARG A 4 -3.31 -50.70 9.09
C ARG A 4 -2.17 -50.32 8.14
N MET A 5 -1.78 -49.06 8.15
CA MET A 5 -0.63 -48.54 7.41
C MET A 5 0.69 -49.10 7.99
N LEU A 6 0.82 -49.16 9.32
CA LEU A 6 1.98 -49.78 10.00
C LEU A 6 2.09 -51.29 9.74
N LEU A 7 0.95 -52.00 9.66
CA LEU A 7 0.93 -53.44 9.38
C LEU A 7 1.34 -53.74 7.93
N MET A 8 0.94 -52.88 6.98
CA MET A 8 1.29 -53.03 5.56
C MET A 8 2.75 -52.68 5.29
N THR A 9 3.34 -51.69 5.98
CA THR A 9 4.78 -51.44 5.92
C THR A 9 5.60 -52.55 6.57
N ALA A 10 5.15 -53.11 7.69
CA ALA A 10 5.80 -54.27 8.31
C ALA A 10 5.75 -55.53 7.41
N LEU A 11 4.62 -55.77 6.73
CA LEU A 11 4.45 -56.93 5.83
C LEU A 11 5.28 -56.79 4.54
N THR A 12 5.43 -55.58 4.01
CA THR A 12 6.24 -55.31 2.82
C THR A 12 7.74 -55.38 3.12
N VAL A 13 8.19 -54.89 4.28
CA VAL A 13 9.57 -55.08 4.75
C VAL A 13 9.88 -56.57 5.01
N ALA A 14 8.95 -57.33 5.60
CA ALA A 14 9.13 -58.78 5.79
C ALA A 14 9.19 -59.57 4.46
N CYS A 15 8.43 -59.17 3.43
CA CYS A 15 8.53 -59.75 2.08
C CYS A 15 9.86 -59.45 1.39
N LEU A 16 10.43 -58.26 1.61
CA LEU A 16 11.77 -57.90 1.12
C LEU A 16 12.89 -58.69 1.82
N VAL A 17 12.73 -59.00 3.11
CA VAL A 17 13.72 -59.81 3.85
C VAL A 17 13.70 -61.29 3.45
N LEU A 18 12.52 -61.85 3.12
CA LEU A 18 12.41 -63.27 2.71
C LEU A 18 12.82 -63.54 1.25
N THR A 19 12.91 -62.51 0.40
CA THR A 19 13.38 -62.63 -1.00
C THR A 19 14.89 -62.43 -1.17
N ALA A 20 15.60 -62.04 -0.10
CA ALA A 20 17.04 -61.80 -0.12
C ALA A 20 17.93 -63.06 -0.01
N CYS A 21 17.37 -64.25 0.24
CA CYS A 21 18.16 -65.48 0.26
C CYS A 21 18.56 -66.01 -1.14
N SER A 22 18.15 -65.34 -2.23
CA SER A 22 18.48 -65.74 -3.61
C SER A 22 19.01 -64.60 -4.50
N SER A 23 19.30 -63.42 -3.94
CA SER A 23 19.82 -62.27 -4.69
C SER A 23 21.00 -61.66 -3.93
N GLY A 24 22.19 -61.67 -4.55
CA GLY A 24 23.48 -61.34 -3.92
C GLY A 24 23.67 -59.89 -3.48
N VAL A 25 22.90 -59.43 -2.49
CA VAL A 25 23.15 -58.21 -1.73
C VAL A 25 24.33 -58.47 -0.79
N LYS A 26 25.37 -57.63 -0.86
CA LYS A 26 26.53 -57.79 0.04
C LYS A 26 26.12 -57.36 1.45
N GLN A 27 26.63 -58.07 2.46
CA GLN A 27 26.36 -57.78 3.88
C GLN A 27 26.67 -56.31 4.25
N GLU A 28 27.69 -55.73 3.61
CA GLU A 28 28.10 -54.33 3.78
C GLU A 28 27.01 -53.36 3.31
N ASP A 29 26.34 -53.66 2.19
CA ASP A 29 25.25 -52.82 1.67
C ASP A 29 24.03 -52.86 2.61
N TYR A 30 23.76 -54.00 3.24
CA TYR A 30 22.67 -54.15 4.21
C TYR A 30 22.89 -53.34 5.50
N GLU A 31 24.11 -53.39 6.07
CA GLU A 31 24.41 -52.63 7.29
C GLU A 31 24.53 -51.12 7.02
N SER A 32 24.94 -50.71 5.82
CA SER A 32 24.92 -49.30 5.38
C SER A 32 23.49 -48.76 5.37
N VAL A 33 22.57 -49.45 4.68
CA VAL A 33 21.16 -49.06 4.57
C VAL A 33 20.46 -49.06 5.93
N LYS A 34 20.84 -49.98 6.82
CA LYS A 34 20.30 -50.05 8.19
C LYS A 34 20.75 -48.87 9.05
N THR A 35 22.00 -48.43 8.89
CA THR A 35 22.52 -47.22 9.55
C THR A 35 21.79 -45.99 9.05
N GLU A 36 21.69 -45.80 7.74
CA GLU A 36 20.94 -44.69 7.12
C GLU A 36 19.48 -44.66 7.55
N LEU A 37 18.81 -45.82 7.65
CA LEU A 37 17.44 -45.91 8.14
C LEU A 37 17.33 -45.49 9.62
N SER A 38 18.33 -45.81 10.44
CA SER A 38 18.33 -45.41 11.85
C SER A 38 18.53 -43.90 12.02
N GLU A 39 19.42 -43.30 11.23
CA GLU A 39 19.66 -41.86 11.19
C GLU A 39 18.42 -41.11 10.69
N ALA A 40 17.83 -41.56 9.59
CA ALA A 40 16.61 -40.96 9.05
C ALA A 40 15.41 -41.03 10.03
N ASN A 41 15.32 -42.08 10.85
CA ASN A 41 14.30 -42.16 11.89
C ASN A 41 14.56 -41.19 13.04
N SER A 42 15.82 -41.01 13.44
CA SER A 42 16.20 -40.01 14.44
C SER A 42 15.90 -38.59 13.96
N ASP A 43 16.25 -38.26 12.71
CA ASP A 43 15.98 -36.96 12.11
C ASP A 43 14.48 -36.68 12.01
N LYS A 44 13.70 -37.71 11.65
CA LYS A 44 12.24 -37.62 11.63
C LYS A 44 11.67 -37.32 13.02
N GLU A 45 12.16 -37.98 14.07
CA GLU A 45 11.71 -37.70 15.44
C GLU A 45 12.04 -36.27 15.88
N SER A 46 13.21 -35.76 15.51
CA SER A 46 13.59 -34.36 15.74
C SER A 46 12.67 -33.39 15.01
N LEU A 47 12.42 -33.62 13.72
CA LEU A 47 11.53 -32.78 12.91
C LEU A 47 10.08 -32.80 13.41
N GLU A 48 9.61 -33.94 13.92
CA GLU A 48 8.28 -34.04 14.54
C GLU A 48 8.19 -33.22 15.84
N ALA A 49 9.28 -33.11 16.59
CA ALA A 49 9.38 -32.24 17.76
C ALA A 49 9.39 -30.76 17.37
N ASP A 50 10.23 -30.37 16.40
CA ASP A 50 10.30 -28.98 15.91
C ASP A 50 8.95 -28.51 15.34
N LEU A 51 8.28 -29.37 14.57
CA LEU A 51 6.97 -29.09 13.99
C LEU A 51 5.89 -28.91 15.06
N LYS A 52 6.03 -29.56 16.22
CA LYS A 52 5.13 -29.37 17.35
C LYS A 52 5.35 -28.00 18.00
N ASP A 53 6.60 -27.57 18.13
CA ASP A 53 6.94 -26.27 18.72
C ASP A 53 6.52 -25.12 17.80
N VAL A 54 6.81 -25.20 16.51
CA VAL A 54 6.34 -24.22 15.51
C VAL A 54 4.82 -24.12 15.49
N LYS A 55 4.10 -25.24 15.56
CA LYS A 55 2.63 -25.21 15.65
C LYS A 55 2.14 -24.50 16.91
N LYS A 56 2.80 -24.71 18.04
CA LYS A 56 2.44 -24.04 19.29
C LYS A 56 2.67 -22.53 19.18
N GLU A 57 3.78 -22.10 18.58
CA GLU A 57 4.04 -20.69 18.31
C GLU A 57 3.01 -20.08 17.37
N TYR A 58 2.65 -20.79 16.29
CA TYR A 58 1.63 -20.38 15.34
C TYR A 58 0.26 -20.18 15.99
N GLU A 59 -0.21 -21.14 16.80
CA GLU A 59 -1.49 -21.00 17.51
C GLU A 59 -1.46 -19.85 18.53
N SER A 60 -0.34 -19.66 19.24
CA SER A 60 -0.18 -18.53 20.16
C SER A 60 -0.18 -17.18 19.44
N TYR A 61 0.45 -17.10 18.28
CA TYR A 61 0.44 -15.90 17.45
C TYR A 61 -0.96 -15.60 16.90
N LYS A 62 -1.65 -16.63 16.40
CA LYS A 62 -3.01 -16.53 15.90
C LYS A 62 -3.98 -16.01 16.99
N GLU A 63 -3.87 -16.52 18.21
CA GLU A 63 -4.66 -16.04 19.34
C GLU A 63 -4.39 -14.56 19.66
N LYS A 64 -3.12 -14.13 19.64
CA LYS A 64 -2.74 -12.72 19.83
C LYS A 64 -3.24 -11.80 18.72
N MET A 65 -3.41 -12.33 17.51
CA MET A 65 -3.93 -11.59 16.36
C MET A 65 -5.45 -11.61 16.24
N SER A 66 -6.15 -12.53 16.94
CA SER A 66 -7.61 -12.65 16.95
C SER A 66 -8.36 -11.33 17.19
N PRO A 67 -7.92 -10.44 18.11
CA PRO A 67 -8.61 -9.16 18.33
C PRO A 67 -8.54 -8.21 17.13
N TYR A 68 -7.49 -8.29 16.31
CA TYR A 68 -7.32 -7.42 15.14
C TYR A 68 -8.13 -7.92 13.93
N GLU A 69 -8.27 -9.23 13.77
CA GLU A 69 -9.11 -9.84 12.72
C GLU A 69 -10.60 -9.50 12.94
N GLU A 70 -11.05 -9.43 14.19
CA GLU A 70 -12.41 -9.01 14.53
C GLU A 70 -12.67 -7.52 14.31
N ILE A 71 -11.66 -6.66 14.55
CA ILE A 71 -11.74 -5.22 14.29
C ILE A 71 -11.82 -4.97 12.77
N GLU A 72 -10.97 -5.61 11.96
CA GLU A 72 -10.99 -5.44 10.50
C GLU A 72 -12.33 -5.88 9.89
N LYS A 73 -12.91 -6.98 10.38
CA LYS A 73 -14.23 -7.44 9.95
C LYS A 73 -15.34 -6.48 10.37
N ALA A 74 -15.32 -5.98 11.59
CA ALA A 74 -16.31 -5.00 12.06
C ALA A 74 -16.21 -3.67 11.30
N ASP A 75 -15.00 -3.21 11.01
CA ASP A 75 -14.75 -2.01 10.22
C ASP A 75 -15.17 -2.20 8.75
N ALA A 76 -14.93 -3.38 8.17
CA ALA A 76 -15.39 -3.72 6.83
C ALA A 76 -16.92 -3.82 6.74
N GLU A 77 -17.58 -4.41 7.74
CA GLU A 77 -19.04 -4.47 7.84
C GLU A 77 -19.66 -3.08 8.04
N ALA A 78 -19.02 -2.21 8.84
CA ALA A 78 -19.44 -0.82 9.02
C ALA A 78 -19.32 -0.02 7.73
N ARG A 79 -18.20 -0.15 7.01
CA ARG A 79 -17.99 0.51 5.69
C ARG A 79 -18.96 -0.01 4.63
N LEU A 80 -19.28 -1.31 4.62
CA LEU A 80 -20.29 -1.86 3.72
C LEU A 80 -21.68 -1.27 4.00
N LYS A 81 -22.04 -1.12 5.28
CA LYS A 81 -23.30 -0.52 5.68
C LYS A 81 -23.38 0.97 5.28
N GLU A 82 -22.30 1.73 5.48
CA GLU A 82 -22.22 3.13 5.03
C GLU A 82 -22.33 3.26 3.50
N ILE A 83 -21.72 2.34 2.72
CA ILE A 83 -21.82 2.31 1.25
C ILE A 83 -23.24 1.95 0.79
N GLU A 84 -23.94 1.05 1.48
CA GLU A 84 -25.33 0.71 1.16
C GLU A 84 -26.29 1.86 1.48
N GLU A 85 -26.09 2.55 2.60
CA GLU A 85 -26.84 3.74 2.98
C GLU A 85 -26.57 4.92 2.01
N SER A 86 -25.32 5.11 1.58
CA SER A 86 -24.97 6.14 0.59
C SER A 86 -25.53 5.85 -0.81
N LYS A 87 -25.55 4.58 -1.23
CA LYS A 87 -26.18 4.16 -2.51
C LYS A 87 -27.70 4.32 -2.51
N ALA A 88 -28.35 4.08 -1.38
CA ALA A 88 -29.79 4.32 -1.24
C ALA A 88 -30.12 5.83 -1.35
N ALA A 89 -29.31 6.70 -0.74
CA ALA A 89 -29.46 8.14 -0.83
C ALA A 89 -29.19 8.70 -2.25
N GLU A 90 -28.19 8.15 -2.95
CA GLU A 90 -27.87 8.52 -4.33
C GLU A 90 -28.96 8.08 -5.32
N SER A 91 -29.60 6.92 -5.08
CA SER A 91 -30.77 6.46 -5.85
C SER A 91 -31.99 7.38 -5.69
N THR A 92 -32.16 8.05 -4.55
CA THR A 92 -33.24 9.02 -4.35
C THR A 92 -32.92 10.40 -4.94
N ALA A 93 -31.65 10.84 -4.89
CA ALA A 93 -31.23 12.11 -5.46
C ALA A 93 -31.21 12.09 -7.01
N LYS A 94 -30.88 10.94 -7.62
CA LYS A 94 -30.89 10.77 -9.08
C LYS A 94 -32.30 10.80 -9.68
N ALA A 95 -33.34 10.42 -8.92
CA ALA A 95 -34.72 10.49 -9.36
C ALA A 95 -35.30 11.93 -9.36
N GLU A 96 -34.75 12.84 -8.55
CA GLU A 96 -35.17 14.26 -8.53
C GLU A 96 -34.35 15.15 -9.49
N SER A 97 -33.10 14.77 -9.81
CA SER A 97 -32.25 15.53 -10.74
C SER A 97 -32.63 15.38 -12.21
N GLU A 98 -33.32 14.32 -12.63
CA GLU A 98 -33.71 14.12 -14.04
C GLU A 98 -34.97 14.90 -14.48
N ALA A 99 -35.61 15.66 -13.57
CA ALA A 99 -36.76 16.52 -13.89
C ALA A 99 -36.45 18.03 -13.99
N ALA A 100 -35.24 18.47 -13.63
CA ALA A 100 -34.91 19.90 -13.51
C ALA A 100 -33.89 20.43 -14.54
N GLU A 101 -33.49 19.62 -15.53
CA GLU A 101 -32.48 20.00 -16.53
C GLU A 101 -33.09 20.22 -17.93
N SER A 102 -34.14 21.04 -18.02
CA SER A 102 -34.60 21.63 -19.27
C SER A 102 -35.30 22.96 -18.99
N THR A 103 -34.52 23.99 -18.63
CA THR A 103 -34.61 25.39 -19.08
C THR A 103 -33.89 26.30 -18.09
N ALA A 104 -32.62 26.64 -18.35
CA ALA A 104 -32.00 27.90 -17.91
C ALA A 104 -30.57 28.00 -18.46
N LYS A 105 -30.45 28.15 -19.78
CA LYS A 105 -29.21 28.59 -20.43
C LYS A 105 -29.53 29.72 -21.40
N ALA A 106 -29.65 30.93 -20.86
CA ALA A 106 -29.48 32.18 -21.58
C ALA A 106 -29.21 33.29 -20.55
N GLU A 107 -28.28 34.17 -20.90
CA GLU A 107 -27.92 35.42 -20.20
C GLU A 107 -26.98 35.29 -18.99
N SER A 108 -25.68 35.43 -19.27
CA SER A 108 -24.81 36.31 -18.47
C SER A 108 -23.46 36.49 -19.17
N GLU A 109 -23.35 37.51 -20.02
CA GLU A 109 -22.09 38.21 -20.23
C GLU A 109 -22.33 39.73 -20.22
N ALA A 110 -21.35 40.44 -19.66
CA ALA A 110 -21.10 41.88 -19.68
C ALA A 110 -21.84 42.77 -18.65
N ALA A 111 -21.14 43.07 -17.55
CA ALA A 111 -20.97 44.46 -17.08
C ALA A 111 -19.78 44.54 -16.11
N GLU A 112 -18.64 44.85 -16.70
CA GLU A 112 -17.44 45.39 -16.06
C GLU A 112 -17.73 46.73 -15.35
N SER A 113 -16.95 47.00 -14.29
CA SER A 113 -16.64 48.32 -13.73
C SER A 113 -17.69 49.02 -12.86
N ALA A 114 -17.50 48.93 -11.53
CA ALA A 114 -16.97 50.03 -10.68
C ALA A 114 -17.46 49.90 -9.24
N ALA A 115 -16.56 49.60 -8.30
CA ALA A 115 -16.62 50.10 -6.92
C ALA A 115 -15.34 49.71 -6.17
N LYS A 116 -14.22 50.23 -6.65
CA LYS A 116 -13.03 50.45 -5.84
C LYS A 116 -13.30 51.70 -4.99
N ALA A 117 -13.61 51.51 -3.72
CA ALA A 117 -13.35 52.43 -2.62
C ALA A 117 -13.65 51.67 -1.32
N GLU A 118 -12.76 51.73 -0.34
CA GLU A 118 -12.94 51.18 1.02
C GLU A 118 -12.44 49.74 1.30
N SER A 119 -11.32 49.33 0.69
CA SER A 119 -10.50 48.20 1.22
C SER A 119 -8.98 48.38 1.05
N GLU A 120 -8.54 49.55 0.57
CA GLU A 120 -7.12 49.81 0.28
C GLU A 120 -6.30 50.33 1.49
N SER A 121 -6.84 50.28 2.71
CA SER A 121 -6.11 50.75 3.90
C SER A 121 -5.55 49.64 4.79
N ILE A 122 -5.83 48.35 4.52
CA ILE A 122 -5.23 47.21 5.27
C ILE A 122 -4.32 46.35 4.37
N ALA A 123 -4.62 46.24 3.08
CA ALA A 123 -3.82 45.43 2.14
C ALA A 123 -2.38 45.95 1.90
N ALA A 124 -2.12 47.25 2.05
CA ALA A 124 -0.78 47.82 1.87
C ALA A 124 0.13 47.64 3.09
N ALA A 125 -0.42 47.39 4.29
CA ALA A 125 0.35 47.09 5.48
C ALA A 125 0.68 45.58 5.58
N GLU A 126 -0.20 44.70 5.11
CA GLU A 126 0.05 43.24 5.01
C GLU A 126 0.98 42.87 3.85
N ALA A 127 0.92 43.57 2.71
CA ALA A 127 1.84 43.35 1.60
C ALA A 127 3.30 43.72 1.92
N ALA A 128 3.53 44.62 2.88
CA ALA A 128 4.87 44.99 3.34
C ALA A 128 5.43 44.04 4.43
N ALA A 129 4.57 43.33 5.16
CA ALA A 129 4.97 42.26 6.08
C ALA A 129 5.24 40.91 5.34
N LYS A 130 4.67 40.73 4.14
CA LYS A 130 4.87 39.60 3.21
C LYS A 130 6.27 39.47 2.58
N ALA A 131 7.24 40.33 2.92
CA ALA A 131 8.59 40.25 2.36
C ALA A 131 9.52 39.22 3.06
N SER A 132 9.09 38.64 4.18
CA SER A 132 9.84 37.60 4.90
C SER A 132 8.90 36.47 5.26
N ALA A 133 9.16 35.26 4.74
CA ALA A 133 8.51 34.04 5.22
C ALA A 133 8.52 33.98 6.75
N THR A 134 7.41 33.53 7.33
CA THR A 134 7.31 33.30 8.78
C THR A 134 8.31 32.22 9.21
N THR A 135 8.61 32.14 10.50
CA THR A 135 9.47 31.05 11.01
C THR A 135 8.87 29.68 10.71
N GLU A 136 7.53 29.55 10.81
CA GLU A 136 6.82 28.31 10.48
C GLU A 136 6.97 27.95 9.00
N GLN A 137 6.75 28.91 8.08
CA GLN A 137 6.95 28.73 6.64
C GLN A 137 8.38 28.31 6.29
N LYS A 138 9.40 28.90 6.94
CA LYS A 138 10.81 28.50 6.76
C LYS A 138 11.08 27.08 7.27
N ASN A 139 10.47 26.71 8.40
CA ASN A 139 10.61 25.36 8.95
C ASN A 139 9.92 24.32 8.06
N ALA A 140 8.71 24.61 7.57
CA ALA A 140 7.99 23.77 6.62
C ALA A 140 8.78 23.61 5.32
N LEU A 141 9.39 24.69 4.81
CA LEU A 141 10.24 24.65 3.62
C LEU A 141 11.47 23.75 3.80
N ASN A 142 12.16 23.84 4.94
CA ASN A 142 13.27 22.93 5.24
C ASN A 142 12.80 21.48 5.36
N LYS A 143 11.63 21.25 5.98
CA LYS A 143 11.06 19.90 6.10
C LYS A 143 10.66 19.33 4.73
N ALA A 144 10.10 20.16 3.86
CA ALA A 144 9.79 19.80 2.48
C ALA A 144 11.04 19.34 1.73
N ALA A 145 12.16 20.06 1.89
CA ALA A 145 13.44 19.67 1.32
C ALA A 145 13.93 18.31 1.87
N ASP A 146 13.88 18.11 3.19
CA ASP A 146 14.24 16.82 3.81
C ASP A 146 13.43 15.65 3.22
N TYR A 147 12.13 15.85 3.00
CA TYR A 147 11.26 14.82 2.41
C TYR A 147 11.61 14.52 0.96
N LEU A 148 11.79 15.56 0.15
CA LEU A 148 12.10 15.42 -1.28
C LEU A 148 13.49 14.83 -1.54
N ASP A 149 14.40 14.91 -0.58
CA ASP A 149 15.69 14.21 -0.58
C ASP A 149 15.55 12.71 -0.26
N PHE A 150 14.54 12.33 0.52
CA PHE A 150 14.30 10.94 0.92
C PHE A 150 13.39 10.17 -0.05
N THR A 151 12.29 10.78 -0.50
CA THR A 151 11.32 10.16 -1.39
C THR A 151 10.62 11.18 -2.28
N ALA A 152 10.00 10.70 -3.35
CA ALA A 152 9.26 11.56 -4.26
C ALA A 152 7.85 11.85 -3.74
N PHE A 153 7.37 13.07 -4.00
CA PHE A 153 6.02 13.50 -3.70
C PHE A 153 5.42 14.25 -4.88
N SER A 154 4.11 14.18 -5.04
CA SER A 154 3.37 15.19 -5.78
C SER A 154 3.36 16.51 -5.01
N HIS A 155 2.93 17.58 -5.65
CA HIS A 155 2.75 18.85 -4.95
C HIS A 155 1.79 18.69 -3.77
N ASP A 156 0.59 18.17 -4.04
CA ASP A 156 -0.47 18.06 -3.03
C ASP A 156 -0.12 17.01 -1.98
N GLY A 157 0.51 15.90 -2.37
CA GLY A 157 1.00 14.90 -1.42
C GLY A 157 2.08 15.44 -0.47
N LEU A 158 2.90 16.39 -0.92
CA LEU A 158 3.86 17.07 -0.04
C LEU A 158 3.16 18.04 0.91
N VAL A 159 2.12 18.75 0.45
CA VAL A 159 1.29 19.61 1.31
C VAL A 159 0.64 18.77 2.41
N ASP A 160 -0.04 17.69 2.04
CA ASP A 160 -0.72 16.79 2.99
C ASP A 160 0.26 16.19 4.01
N GLN A 161 1.47 15.82 3.56
CA GLN A 161 2.50 15.29 4.44
C GLN A 161 2.98 16.32 5.47
N LEU A 162 3.11 17.59 5.08
CA LEU A 162 3.51 18.66 6.00
C LEU A 162 2.38 19.03 6.96
N GLU A 163 1.12 19.01 6.52
CA GLU A 163 -0.02 19.17 7.42
C GLU A 163 -0.11 18.04 8.45
N TYR A 164 0.18 16.80 8.03
CA TYR A 164 0.27 15.66 8.94
C TYR A 164 1.37 15.84 10.00
N GLU A 165 2.50 16.47 9.65
CA GLU A 165 3.58 16.84 10.57
C GLU A 165 3.20 18.01 11.50
N GLY A 166 2.01 18.60 11.33
CA GLY A 166 1.44 19.63 12.18
C GLY A 166 1.76 21.07 11.76
N PHE A 167 2.25 21.29 10.55
CA PHE A 167 2.34 22.63 9.98
C PHE A 167 0.95 23.16 9.59
N SER A 168 0.76 24.47 9.70
CA SER A 168 -0.46 25.11 9.17
C SER A 168 -0.58 24.91 7.65
N THR A 169 -1.81 24.83 7.14
CA THR A 169 -2.10 24.74 5.71
C THR A 169 -1.37 25.82 4.91
N GLU A 170 -1.35 27.06 5.41
CA GLU A 170 -0.64 28.16 4.74
C GLU A 170 0.88 27.95 4.72
N ALA A 171 1.47 27.33 5.74
CA ALA A 171 2.90 27.01 5.76
C ALA A 171 3.24 25.82 4.85
N SER A 172 2.39 24.79 4.81
CA SER A 172 2.55 23.61 3.95
C SER A 172 2.46 23.96 2.47
N ILE A 173 1.44 24.73 2.07
CA ILE A 173 1.30 25.24 0.69
C ILE A 173 2.50 26.12 0.34
N TYR A 174 2.86 27.06 1.22
CA TYR A 174 4.04 27.91 1.01
C TYR A 174 5.31 27.08 0.80
N ALA A 175 5.52 26.03 1.59
CA ALA A 175 6.68 25.17 1.48
C ALA A 175 6.70 24.41 0.15
N ALA A 176 5.59 23.78 -0.24
CA ALA A 176 5.49 23.08 -1.52
C ALA A 176 5.73 24.03 -2.70
N ASP A 177 5.09 25.20 -2.72
CA ASP A 177 5.25 26.22 -3.76
C ASP A 177 6.69 26.74 -3.89
N ASN A 178 7.44 26.82 -2.79
CA ASN A 178 8.74 27.49 -2.73
C ASN A 178 9.93 26.53 -2.56
N CYS A 179 9.72 25.21 -2.51
CA CYS A 179 10.80 24.23 -2.34
C CYS A 179 11.69 24.05 -3.57
N GLY A 180 11.29 24.60 -4.73
CA GLY A 180 12.06 24.50 -5.97
C GLY A 180 12.02 23.11 -6.62
N ALA A 181 11.05 22.27 -6.24
CA ALA A 181 10.85 20.98 -6.87
C ALA A 181 10.40 21.12 -8.33
N ASP A 182 10.97 20.28 -9.19
CA ASP A 182 10.39 20.00 -10.51
C ASP A 182 9.40 18.85 -10.36
N TRP A 183 8.12 19.16 -10.44
CA TRP A 183 7.04 18.18 -10.23
C TRP A 183 6.99 17.08 -11.30
N ASN A 184 7.44 17.36 -12.53
CA ASN A 184 7.59 16.32 -13.55
C ASN A 184 8.74 15.38 -13.19
N ALA A 185 9.85 15.93 -12.69
CA ALA A 185 10.96 15.11 -12.20
C ALA A 185 10.57 14.29 -10.97
N GLN A 186 9.74 14.82 -10.06
CA GLN A 186 9.22 14.06 -8.94
C GLN A 186 8.28 12.92 -9.39
N ALA A 187 7.42 13.17 -10.38
CA ALA A 187 6.57 12.12 -10.96
C ALA A 187 7.40 10.99 -11.58
N ALA A 188 8.47 11.33 -12.31
CA ALA A 188 9.39 10.33 -12.87
C ALA A 188 10.11 9.52 -11.79
N LYS A 189 10.57 10.15 -10.70
CA LYS A 189 11.17 9.45 -9.56
C LYS A 189 10.17 8.50 -8.88
N LYS A 190 8.92 8.96 -8.65
CA LYS A 190 7.86 8.12 -8.06
C LYS A 190 7.52 6.94 -8.96
N ALA A 191 7.37 7.19 -10.26
CA ALA A 191 7.13 6.15 -11.27
C ALA A 191 8.23 5.09 -11.22
N GLN A 192 9.50 5.50 -11.18
CA GLN A 192 10.63 4.59 -11.09
C GLN A 192 10.59 3.78 -9.80
N SER A 193 10.32 4.43 -8.66
CA SER A 193 10.21 3.74 -7.36
C SER A 193 9.14 2.64 -7.36
N TYR A 194 8.02 2.82 -8.06
CA TYR A 194 7.02 1.76 -8.21
C TYR A 194 7.53 0.62 -9.07
N MET A 195 8.17 0.94 -10.20
CA MET A 195 8.73 -0.04 -11.14
C MET A 195 9.85 -0.88 -10.51
N ASP A 196 10.59 -0.30 -9.55
CA ASP A 196 11.62 -1.01 -8.79
C ASP A 196 11.03 -2.05 -7.81
N TYR A 197 9.79 -1.84 -7.34
CA TYR A 197 9.13 -2.73 -6.37
C TYR A 197 8.21 -3.76 -7.04
N SER A 198 7.50 -3.38 -8.10
CA SER A 198 6.54 -4.23 -8.79
C SER A 198 6.42 -3.86 -10.27
N SER A 199 5.90 -4.79 -11.07
CA SER A 199 5.59 -4.53 -12.47
C SER A 199 4.22 -3.87 -12.62
N PHE A 200 4.15 -2.77 -13.36
CA PHE A 200 2.90 -2.09 -13.71
C PHE A 200 2.61 -2.18 -15.22
N SER A 201 1.36 -1.95 -15.61
CA SER A 201 1.03 -1.55 -16.98
C SER A 201 1.16 -0.03 -17.12
N ARG A 202 1.27 0.51 -18.35
CA ARG A 202 1.31 1.96 -18.58
C ARG A 202 0.14 2.68 -17.91
N SER A 203 -1.08 2.19 -18.15
CA SER A 203 -2.30 2.80 -17.58
C SER A 203 -2.35 2.64 -16.06
N GLY A 204 -1.99 1.47 -15.54
CA GLY A 204 -1.99 1.24 -14.09
C GLY A 204 -0.99 2.13 -13.35
N LEU A 205 0.17 2.41 -13.95
CA LEU A 205 1.15 3.33 -13.37
C LEU A 205 0.67 4.79 -13.43
N ILE A 206 -0.03 5.19 -14.51
CA ILE A 206 -0.68 6.50 -14.58
C ILE A 206 -1.72 6.64 -13.47
N ASP A 207 -2.63 5.68 -13.34
CA ASP A 207 -3.67 5.68 -12.32
C ASP A 207 -3.08 5.75 -10.91
N GLN A 208 -1.96 5.05 -10.67
CA GLN A 208 -1.26 5.10 -9.39
C GLN A 208 -0.66 6.47 -9.11
N LEU A 209 -0.06 7.14 -10.10
CA LEU A 209 0.50 8.48 -9.92
C LEU A 209 -0.61 9.53 -9.71
N LEU A 210 -1.75 9.39 -10.39
CA LEU A 210 -2.93 10.21 -10.14
C LEU A 210 -3.45 10.03 -8.71
N TYR A 211 -3.49 8.79 -8.22
CA TYR A 211 -3.84 8.50 -6.83
C TYR A 211 -2.86 9.12 -5.82
N GLU A 212 -1.57 9.17 -6.16
CA GLU A 212 -0.53 9.87 -5.39
C GLU A 212 -0.63 11.41 -5.49
N GLY A 213 -1.63 11.95 -6.18
CA GLY A 213 -1.88 13.40 -6.28
C GLY A 213 -1.09 14.12 -7.37
N PHE A 214 -0.46 13.39 -8.30
CA PHE A 214 0.10 14.03 -9.50
C PHE A 214 -1.02 14.44 -10.47
N THR A 215 -0.78 15.52 -11.21
CA THR A 215 -1.65 15.88 -12.35
C THR A 215 -1.53 14.86 -13.48
N GLN A 216 -2.51 14.85 -14.39
CA GLN A 216 -2.50 13.98 -15.58
C GLN A 216 -1.19 14.14 -16.37
N GLU A 217 -0.77 15.37 -16.63
CA GLU A 217 0.42 15.67 -17.41
C GLU A 217 1.70 15.18 -16.71
N GLN A 218 1.79 15.34 -15.38
CA GLN A 218 2.92 14.85 -14.58
C GLN A 218 2.96 13.31 -14.53
N ALA A 219 1.80 12.67 -14.36
CA ALA A 219 1.70 11.22 -14.35
C ALA A 219 2.14 10.63 -15.70
N GLU A 220 1.65 11.20 -16.81
CA GLU A 220 2.07 10.81 -18.16
C GLU A 220 3.56 11.03 -18.39
N TYR A 221 4.10 12.17 -17.96
CA TYR A 221 5.53 12.44 -18.02
C TYR A 221 6.34 11.39 -17.25
N GLY A 222 5.96 11.09 -16.01
CA GLY A 222 6.66 10.15 -15.16
C GLY A 222 6.66 8.73 -15.73
N VAL A 223 5.51 8.29 -16.26
CA VAL A 223 5.36 6.99 -16.91
C VAL A 223 6.19 6.90 -18.19
N THR A 224 6.22 7.94 -19.03
CA THR A 224 7.09 7.97 -20.21
C THR A 224 8.58 7.99 -19.83
N ALA A 225 8.96 8.66 -18.75
CA ALA A 225 10.35 8.72 -18.29
C ALA A 225 10.90 7.34 -17.88
N VAL A 226 10.05 6.39 -17.47
CA VAL A 226 10.44 5.02 -17.08
C VAL A 226 10.28 3.98 -18.19
N GLY A 227 10.04 4.42 -19.43
CA GLY A 227 10.14 3.56 -20.62
C GLY A 227 8.83 3.07 -21.24
N TYR A 228 7.71 3.76 -20.98
CA TYR A 228 6.42 3.51 -21.65
C TYR A 228 6.10 4.48 -22.80
#